data_AF-A0A958Y5L7-F1
#
_entry.id   AF-A0A958Y5L7-F1
#
_cell.length_a   1.000
_cell.length_b   1.000
_cell.length_c   1.000
_cell.angle_alpha   90.00
_cell.angle_beta   90.00
_cell.angle_gamma   90.00
#
_symmetry.space_group_name_H-M   'P 1'
#
loop_
_entity.id
_entity.type
_entity.pdbx_description
1 polymer ?
#
loop_
_entity_poly.entity_id
_entity_poly.type
_entity_poly.pdbx_seq_one_letter_code
_entity_poly.pdbx_strand_id
1 'polypeptide(L)'
;MNSNVLLAIFTLPSDLAVVKSLLESNGIESNIRDELTIQVHNFISNALGGIRMEVKEKDYARAKAIIVENGFESYLVHQPDEDHIKSKEPLISSLKWIIRIIVILSGMLILMLFYLLLTE
;
A
#
# COMPACT_ATOMS: atom_id res chain seq x y z
N MET A 1 -0.20 12.78 -24.55
CA MET A 1 0.35 11.72 -23.68
C MET A 1 -0.84 10.99 -23.08
N ASN A 2 -1.02 9.70 -23.36
CA ASN A 2 -2.11 8.90 -22.78
C ASN A 2 -1.59 8.33 -21.45
N SER A 3 -1.85 9.04 -20.36
CA SER A 3 -1.51 8.59 -19.01
C SER A 3 -2.58 7.61 -18.53
N ASN A 4 -2.15 6.41 -18.11
CA ASN A 4 -3.01 5.44 -17.46
C ASN A 4 -2.82 5.56 -15.95
N VAL A 5 -3.92 5.50 -15.21
CA VAL A 5 -3.96 5.63 -13.75
C VAL A 5 -4.60 4.38 -13.16
N LEU A 6 -4.06 3.93 -12.03
CA LEU A 6 -4.58 2.77 -11.30
C LEU A 6 -5.98 3.06 -10.74
N LEU A 7 -6.94 2.22 -11.09
CA LEU A 7 -8.33 2.33 -10.66
C LEU A 7 -8.65 1.35 -9.53
N ALA A 8 -8.33 0.08 -9.73
CA ALA A 8 -8.72 -1.00 -8.84
C ALA A 8 -7.68 -2.12 -8.79
N ILE A 9 -7.65 -2.83 -7.66
CA ILE A 9 -6.80 -4.00 -7.44
C ILE A 9 -7.69 -5.20 -7.14
N PHE A 10 -7.47 -6.30 -7.86
CA PHE A 10 -8.25 -7.53 -7.73
C PHE A 10 -7.37 -8.68 -7.23
N THR A 11 -7.90 -9.49 -6.33
CA THR A 11 -7.23 -10.73 -5.91
C THR A 11 -7.59 -11.90 -6.82
N LEU A 12 -8.82 -11.90 -7.37
CA LEU A 12 -9.36 -12.98 -8.18
C LEU A 12 -9.57 -12.54 -9.64
N PRO A 13 -9.15 -13.35 -10.64
CA PRO A 13 -9.40 -13.06 -12.05
C PRO A 13 -10.89 -13.01 -12.42
N SER A 14 -11.75 -13.73 -11.68
CA SER A 14 -13.21 -13.71 -11.89
C SER A 14 -13.80 -12.32 -11.68
N ASP A 15 -13.41 -11.68 -10.59
CA ASP A 15 -13.95 -10.38 -10.18
C ASP A 15 -13.45 -9.29 -11.14
N LEU A 16 -12.18 -9.40 -11.53
CA LEU A 16 -11.57 -8.57 -12.57
C LEU A 16 -12.37 -8.65 -13.88
N ALA A 17 -12.70 -9.86 -14.34
CA ALA A 17 -13.42 -10.06 -15.59
C ALA A 17 -14.81 -9.40 -15.56
N VAL A 18 -15.52 -9.51 -14.43
CA VAL A 18 -16.83 -8.87 -14.24
C VAL A 18 -16.72 -7.35 -14.33
N VAL A 19 -15.81 -6.74 -13.57
CA VAL A 19 -15.64 -5.28 -13.58
C VAL A 19 -15.10 -4.77 -14.91
N LYS A 20 -14.23 -5.53 -15.57
CA LYS A 20 -13.73 -5.22 -16.92
C LYS A 20 -14.89 -5.15 -17.93
N SER A 21 -15.73 -6.18 -17.98
CA SER A 21 -16.90 -6.19 -18.87
C SER A 21 -17.87 -5.04 -18.56
N LEU A 22 -18.04 -4.70 -17.28
CA LEU A 22 -18.84 -3.54 -16.87
C LEU A 22 -18.27 -2.22 -17.45
N LEU A 23 -16.97 -1.97 -17.32
CA LEU A 23 -16.33 -0.77 -17.85
C LEU A 23 -16.36 -0.73 -19.39
N GLU A 24 -16.06 -1.86 -20.04
CA GLU A 24 -16.09 -1.98 -21.50
C GLU A 24 -17.51 -1.73 -22.06
N SER A 25 -18.55 -2.24 -21.39
CA SER A 25 -19.94 -1.98 -21.77
C SER A 25 -20.33 -0.49 -21.66
N ASN A 26 -19.63 0.27 -20.83
CA ASN A 26 -19.79 1.72 -20.68
C ASN A 26 -18.85 2.54 -21.59
N GLY A 27 -18.12 1.87 -22.49
CA GLY A 27 -17.17 2.49 -23.42
C GLY A 27 -15.87 2.96 -22.75
N ILE A 28 -15.52 2.40 -21.60
CA ILE A 28 -14.28 2.70 -20.88
C ILE A 28 -13.30 1.55 -21.11
N GLU A 29 -12.16 1.88 -21.71
CA GLU A 29 -11.08 0.92 -21.92
C GLU A 29 -10.25 0.77 -20.64
N SER A 30 -10.17 -0.46 -20.13
CA SER A 30 -9.33 -0.80 -18.97
C SER A 30 -8.14 -1.63 -19.40
N ASN A 31 -6.94 -1.24 -18.99
CA ASN A 31 -5.72 -1.98 -19.20
C ASN A 31 -5.38 -2.80 -17.95
N ILE A 32 -5.01 -4.06 -18.12
CA ILE A 32 -4.65 -4.94 -17.01
C ILE A 32 -3.12 -5.07 -16.96
N ARG A 33 -2.52 -4.69 -15.84
CA ARG A 33 -1.08 -4.93 -15.57
C ARG A 33 -0.94 -6.00 -14.51
N ASP A 34 0.04 -6.88 -14.71
CA ASP A 34 0.44 -8.00 -13.84
C ASP A 34 -0.48 -9.24 -13.84
N GLU A 35 -0.89 -9.74 -15.02
CA GLU A 35 -1.54 -11.07 -15.12
C GLU A 35 -0.58 -12.25 -14.84
N LEU A 36 0.75 -12.02 -14.78
CA LEU A 36 1.74 -13.09 -15.01
C LEU A 36 2.40 -13.74 -13.77
N THR A 37 1.91 -13.54 -12.53
CA THR A 37 2.60 -14.10 -11.34
C THR A 37 1.71 -14.79 -10.30
N ILE A 38 0.40 -14.89 -10.51
CA ILE A 38 -0.55 -15.38 -9.48
C ILE A 38 -1.25 -16.68 -9.91
N GLN A 39 -0.51 -17.65 -10.46
CA GLN A 39 -1.07 -18.98 -10.76
C GLN A 39 -0.63 -20.09 -9.81
N VAL A 40 0.31 -19.86 -8.89
CA VAL A 40 0.87 -20.97 -8.08
C VAL A 40 0.72 -20.77 -6.56
N HIS A 41 0.63 -19.56 -6.01
CA HIS A 41 0.54 -19.39 -4.55
C HIS A 41 -0.32 -18.18 -4.14
N ASN A 42 -1.62 -18.42 -3.87
CA ASN A 42 -2.55 -17.44 -3.29
C ASN A 42 -2.06 -16.84 -1.94
N PHE A 43 -1.11 -17.49 -1.26
CA PHE A 43 -0.57 -17.02 0.02
C PHE A 43 0.49 -15.91 -0.08
N ILE A 44 1.08 -15.66 -1.27
CA ILE A 44 2.08 -14.59 -1.46
C ILE A 44 1.42 -13.26 -1.90
N SER A 45 0.10 -13.25 -2.14
CA SER A 45 -0.66 -12.07 -2.59
C SER A 45 -0.62 -10.88 -1.60
N ASN A 46 -0.33 -11.12 -0.33
CA ASN A 46 -0.20 -10.06 0.69
C ASN A 46 1.09 -9.23 0.57
N ALA A 47 2.07 -9.64 -0.25
CA ALA A 47 3.35 -8.91 -0.40
C ALA A 47 3.53 -8.26 -1.80
N LEU A 48 2.69 -8.59 -2.79
CA LEU A 48 2.87 -8.17 -4.19
C LEU A 48 1.66 -7.45 -4.84
N GLY A 49 0.50 -7.38 -4.16
CA GLY A 49 -0.48 -6.33 -4.47
C GLY A 49 -1.45 -6.58 -5.64
N GLY A 50 -1.90 -7.83 -5.82
CA GLY A 50 -3.03 -8.19 -6.70
C GLY A 50 -2.90 -7.82 -8.18
N ILE A 51 -3.93 -8.10 -8.97
CA ILE A 51 -4.04 -7.76 -10.38
C ILE A 51 -4.47 -6.30 -10.50
N ARG A 52 -3.70 -5.48 -11.22
CA ARG A 52 -3.94 -4.04 -11.31
C ARG A 52 -4.73 -3.70 -12.56
N MET A 53 -5.88 -3.05 -12.37
CA MET A 53 -6.70 -2.47 -13.43
C MET A 53 -6.42 -0.97 -13.52
N GLU A 54 -5.92 -0.53 -14.67
CA GLU A 54 -5.68 0.87 -15.00
C GLU A 54 -6.69 1.35 -16.04
N VAL A 55 -7.04 2.64 -15.99
CA VAL A 55 -7.85 3.31 -17.01
C VAL A 55 -7.15 4.59 -17.44
N LYS A 56 -7.56 5.16 -18.58
CA LYS A 56 -7.07 6.48 -18.99
C LYS A 56 -7.46 7.51 -17.92
N GLU A 57 -6.56 8.44 -17.63
CA GLU A 57 -6.77 9.47 -16.60
C GLU A 57 -8.08 10.25 -16.80
N LYS A 58 -8.41 10.58 -18.06
CA LYS A 58 -9.67 11.25 -18.44
C LYS A 58 -10.93 10.47 -18.08
N ASP A 59 -10.84 9.14 -18.00
CA ASP A 59 -11.96 8.23 -17.75
C ASP A 59 -12.01 7.78 -16.29
N TYR A 60 -11.00 8.13 -15.46
CA TYR A 60 -10.88 7.69 -14.07
C TYR A 60 -12.10 8.04 -13.22
N ALA A 61 -12.54 9.30 -13.23
CA ALA A 61 -13.67 9.75 -12.41
C ALA A 61 -14.98 9.02 -12.80
N ARG A 62 -15.20 8.83 -14.10
CA ARG A 62 -16.37 8.11 -14.63
C ARG A 62 -16.30 6.62 -14.31
N ALA A 63 -15.15 6.00 -14.47
CA ALA A 63 -14.93 4.59 -14.15
C ALA A 63 -15.15 4.32 -12.65
N LYS A 64 -14.64 5.21 -11.79
CA LYS A 64 -14.85 5.15 -10.33
C LYS A 64 -16.34 5.22 -9.98
N ALA A 65 -17.08 6.16 -10.57
CA ALA A 65 -18.52 6.29 -10.35
C ALA A 65 -19.28 5.01 -10.73
N ILE A 66 -19.00 4.46 -11.91
CA ILE A 66 -19.64 3.20 -12.38
C ILE A 66 -19.35 2.04 -11.42
N ILE A 67 -18.11 1.91 -10.93
CA ILE A 67 -17.74 0.86 -9.98
C ILE A 67 -18.52 1.00 -8.67
N VAL A 68 -18.63 2.21 -8.12
CA VAL A 68 -19.39 2.48 -6.88
C VAL A 68 -20.88 2.22 -7.08
N GLU A 69 -21.47 2.72 -8.16
CA GLU A 69 -22.90 2.53 -8.48
C GLU A 69 -23.29 1.06 -8.62
N ASN A 70 -22.34 0.20 -9.02
CA ASN A 70 -22.55 -1.24 -9.19
C ASN A 70 -22.05 -2.08 -7.98
N GLY A 71 -21.66 -1.45 -6.87
CA GLY A 71 -21.32 -2.14 -5.62
C GLY A 71 -19.92 -2.78 -5.59
N PHE A 72 -19.00 -2.37 -6.47
CA PHE A 72 -17.63 -2.88 -6.56
C PHE A 72 -16.61 -1.97 -5.86
N GLU A 73 -17.06 -1.10 -4.95
CA GLU A 73 -16.22 -0.10 -4.25
C GLU A 73 -15.08 -0.71 -3.44
N SER A 74 -15.22 -1.96 -2.97
CA SER A 74 -14.19 -2.68 -2.22
C SER A 74 -12.89 -2.91 -2.99
N TYR A 75 -12.95 -2.90 -4.33
CA TYR A 75 -11.79 -3.09 -5.20
C TYR A 75 -11.08 -1.79 -5.55
N LEU A 76 -11.72 -0.63 -5.31
CA LEU A 76 -11.13 0.66 -5.63
C LEU A 76 -9.89 0.92 -4.79
N VAL A 77 -8.81 1.31 -5.48
CA VAL A 77 -7.66 1.86 -4.79
C VAL A 77 -8.10 3.18 -4.22
N HIS A 78 -8.16 3.23 -2.89
CA HIS A 78 -8.29 4.47 -2.18
C HIS A 78 -6.98 5.23 -2.40
N GLN A 79 -6.91 5.99 -3.50
CA GLN A 79 -5.95 7.07 -3.58
C GLN A 79 -6.19 7.93 -2.35
N PRO A 80 -5.18 8.12 -1.48
CA PRO A 80 -5.35 9.04 -0.37
C PRO A 80 -5.79 10.36 -1.00
N ASP A 81 -6.95 10.88 -0.61
CA ASP A 81 -7.39 12.21 -1.00
C ASP A 81 -6.19 13.14 -0.88
N GLU A 82 -5.80 13.78 -1.99
CA GLU A 82 -4.68 14.72 -2.00
C GLU A 82 -4.90 15.90 -1.04
N ASP A 83 -6.09 16.04 -0.44
CA ASP A 83 -6.42 17.03 0.58
C ASP A 83 -6.14 16.59 2.03
N HIS A 84 -5.64 15.37 2.24
CA HIS A 84 -5.27 14.87 3.57
C HIS A 84 -3.84 14.30 3.61
N ILE A 85 -2.86 14.99 3.01
CA ILE A 85 -1.46 14.90 3.45
C ILE A 85 -1.32 15.61 4.82
N LYS A 86 -1.99 15.09 5.84
CA LYS A 86 -1.60 15.32 7.23
C LYS A 86 -0.74 14.14 7.65
N SER A 87 0.56 14.30 7.42
CA SER A 87 1.62 13.75 8.28
C SER A 87 1.33 12.37 8.88
N LYS A 88 1.39 11.30 8.08
CA LYS A 88 1.76 10.01 8.69
C LYS A 88 3.24 10.13 9.04
N GLU A 89 3.49 10.33 10.33
CA GLU A 89 4.81 10.49 10.92
C GLU A 89 5.77 9.43 10.36
N PRO A 90 7.04 9.79 10.08
CA PRO A 90 8.01 8.81 9.66
C PRO A 90 8.17 7.80 10.81
N LEU A 91 7.93 6.51 10.52
CA LEU A 91 8.08 5.37 11.44
C LEU A 91 9.44 5.33 12.19
N ILE A 92 10.40 6.17 11.78
CA ILE A 92 11.73 6.38 12.36
C ILE A 92 11.67 7.13 13.70
N SER A 93 10.52 7.71 14.09
CA SER A 93 10.34 8.39 15.38
C SER A 93 10.65 7.48 16.59
N SER A 94 10.22 6.21 16.54
CA SER A 94 10.44 5.23 17.61
C SER A 94 11.91 4.88 17.82
N LEU A 95 12.76 5.07 16.80
CA LEU A 95 14.19 4.74 16.85
C LEU A 95 14.99 5.68 17.76
N LYS A 96 14.59 6.95 17.88
CA LYS A 96 15.29 7.95 18.71
C LYS A 96 15.27 7.58 20.20
N TRP A 97 14.16 7.00 20.67
CA TRP A 97 14.02 6.63 22.09
C TRP A 97 14.87 5.40 22.43
N ILE A 98 14.97 4.44 21.51
CA ILE A 98 15.82 3.25 21.66
C ILE A 98 17.30 3.65 21.76
N ILE A 99 17.78 4.54 20.89
CA ILE A 99 19.15 5.04 20.93
C ILE A 99 19.44 5.72 22.29
N ARG A 100 18.50 6.51 22.80
CA ARG A 100 18.66 7.19 24.10
C ARG A 100 18.75 6.21 25.26
N ILE A 101 17.99 5.12 25.23
CA ILE A 101 18.07 4.04 26.24
C ILE A 101 19.42 3.35 26.19
N ILE A 102 19.93 3.02 24.99
CA ILE A 102 21.23 2.35 24.82
C ILE A 102 22.36 3.18 25.43
N VAL A 103 22.36 4.49 25.19
CA VAL A 103 23.38 5.40 25.76
C VAL A 103 23.31 5.41 27.28
N ILE A 104 22.12 5.49 27.88
CA ILE A 104 21.96 5.46 29.34
C ILE A 104 22.44 4.13 29.92
N LEU A 105 22.08 3.01 29.29
CA LEU A 105 22.45 1.67 29.75
C LEU A 105 23.97 1.47 29.72
N SER A 106 24.62 1.92 28.63
CA SER A 106 26.08 1.87 28.50
C SER A 106 26.77 2.71 29.57
N GLY A 107 26.25 3.91 29.87
CA GLY A 107 26.80 4.78 30.91
C GLY A 107 26.69 4.19 32.31
N MET A 108 25.53 3.61 32.65
CA MET A 108 25.34 2.93 33.94
C MET A 108 26.29 1.74 34.10
N LEU A 109 26.50 0.97 33.04
CA LEU A 109 27.38 -0.19 33.06
C LEU A 109 28.86 0.21 33.25
N ILE A 110 29.29 1.28 32.57
CA ILE A 110 30.63 1.86 32.75
C ILE A 110 30.81 2.37 34.19
N LEU A 111 29.81 3.07 34.73
CA LEU A 111 29.85 3.59 36.11
C LEU A 111 29.92 2.46 37.14
N MET A 112 29.15 1.39 36.94
CA MET A 112 29.16 0.20 37.79
C MET A 112 30.53 -0.47 37.79
N LEU A 113 31.13 -0.67 36.61
CA LEU A 113 32.48 -1.23 36.48
C LEU A 113 33.52 -0.36 37.18
N PHE A 114 33.41 0.97 37.04
CA PHE A 114 34.30 1.91 37.71
C PHE A 114 34.21 1.82 39.25
N TYR A 115 32.98 1.71 39.79
CA TYR A 115 32.77 1.56 41.23
C TYR A 115 33.39 0.25 41.76
N LEU A 116 33.28 -0.83 40.99
CA LEU A 116 33.87 -2.12 41.34
C LEU A 116 35.40 -2.05 41.40
N LEU A 117 36.02 -1.34 40.45
CA LEU A 117 37.48 -1.11 40.42
C LEU A 117 37.96 -0.24 41.60
N LEU A 118 37.12 0.67 42.10
CA LEU A 118 37.45 1.50 43.27
C LEU A 118 37.28 0.78 44.61
N THR A 119 36.59 -0.37 44.61
CA THR A 119 36.24 -1.14 45.82
C THR A 119 37.20 -2.31 46.08
N GLU A 120 38.04 -2.67 45.09
CA GLU A 120 39.22 -3.53 45.28
C GLU A 120 40.46 -2.71 45.65
#